data_AF-A0AAD7UEW4-F1
#
_entry.id   AF-A0AAD7UEW4-F1
#
_cell.length_a   1.000
_cell.length_b   1.000
_cell.length_c   1.000
_cell.angle_alpha   90.00
_cell.angle_beta   90.00
_cell.angle_gamma   90.00
#
_symmetry.space_group_name_H-M   'P 1'
#
loop_
_entity.id
_entity.type
_entity.pdbx_description
1 polymer ?
#
loop_
_entity_poly.entity_id
_entity_poly.type
_entity_poly.pdbx_seq_one_letter_code
_entity_poly.pdbx_strand_id
1 'polypeptide(L)'
;MFRKAVFVVLSAPWGCSFVLQQPQTRRVTPQAVEESAAPASVADVPLTDSNYVAMGLAKVFFMSEGKAQGQYIIEPLTAGTLETLQLGVPTSYCRIFGTTCGDLFDDPANPSVVQVKNLAKLTEGYENVQLCESMIERSMAAARTFRRRPEAAEYVAVDDTSEEVNFNTDRKRIMDLQYEPSFDDNVKQDRSIDVYNRGGGDDDTLADEINRLAES
;
A
#
# COMPACT_ATOMS: atom_id res chain seq x y z
N MET A 1 -11.26 63.84 18.69
CA MET A 1 -11.59 64.19 20.10
C MET A 1 -12.02 62.91 20.79
N PHE A 2 -11.10 62.30 21.53
CA PHE A 2 -11.23 60.95 22.12
C PHE A 2 -12.06 61.00 23.41
N ARG A 3 -13.04 60.10 23.57
CA ARG A 3 -13.71 59.86 24.85
C ARG A 3 -12.98 58.75 25.60
N LYS A 4 -12.36 59.10 26.72
CA LYS A 4 -11.81 58.19 27.74
C LYS A 4 -12.96 57.49 28.47
N ALA A 5 -12.91 56.17 28.58
CA ALA A 5 -13.73 55.40 29.52
C ALA A 5 -12.99 55.29 30.85
N VAL A 6 -13.68 55.65 31.94
CA VAL A 6 -13.23 55.54 33.32
C VAL A 6 -13.61 54.15 33.83
N PHE A 7 -12.63 53.39 34.30
CA PHE A 7 -12.83 52.15 35.04
C PHE A 7 -13.20 52.49 36.50
N VAL A 8 -14.29 51.92 36.99
CA VAL A 8 -14.56 51.83 38.43
C VAL A 8 -14.67 50.35 38.77
N VAL A 9 -13.69 49.87 39.53
CA VAL A 9 -13.69 48.56 40.17
C VAL A 9 -14.35 48.74 41.54
N LEU A 10 -15.41 47.97 41.81
CA LEU A 10 -15.93 47.79 43.16
C LEU A 10 -16.11 46.30 43.44
N SER A 11 -15.73 45.95 44.66
CA SER A 11 -15.40 44.62 45.16
C SER A 11 -16.54 44.07 46.04
N ALA A 12 -16.83 42.77 45.87
CA ALA A 12 -17.41 41.78 46.81
C ALA A 12 -18.77 42.12 47.51
N PRO A 13 -19.48 41.19 48.19
CA PRO A 13 -19.16 39.81 48.56
C PRO A 13 -20.29 38.78 48.30
N TRP A 14 -20.04 37.56 48.75
CA TRP A 14 -20.84 36.35 48.62
C TRP A 14 -22.31 36.47 49.06
N GLY A 15 -23.19 35.86 48.27
CA GLY A 15 -24.59 35.58 48.61
C GLY A 15 -24.98 34.24 47.99
N CYS A 16 -24.76 33.15 48.72
CA CYS A 16 -25.20 31.81 48.37
C CYS A 16 -26.74 31.76 48.56
N SER A 17 -27.49 31.48 47.49
CA SER A 17 -28.90 31.09 47.55
C SER A 17 -29.07 29.82 46.73
N PHE A 18 -29.21 28.70 47.45
CA PHE A 18 -29.37 27.37 46.89
C PHE A 18 -30.87 27.12 46.67
N VAL A 19 -31.32 27.16 45.42
CA VAL A 19 -32.69 26.75 45.06
C VAL A 19 -32.66 25.25 44.77
N LEU A 20 -33.31 24.47 45.64
CA LEU A 20 -33.53 23.03 45.44
C LEU A 20 -34.53 22.83 44.28
N GLN A 21 -34.02 22.49 43.10
CA GLN A 21 -34.85 22.09 41.97
C GLN A 21 -35.02 20.56 41.99
N GLN A 22 -36.26 20.09 42.14
CA GLN A 22 -36.58 18.66 42.13
C GLN A 22 -36.26 18.03 40.76
N PRO A 23 -35.74 16.79 40.74
CA PRO A 23 -35.43 16.10 39.50
C PRO A 23 -36.73 15.69 38.78
N GLN A 24 -37.00 16.30 37.63
CA GLN A 24 -38.05 15.87 36.72
C GLN A 24 -37.59 14.57 36.03
N THR A 25 -38.26 13.46 36.32
CA THR A 25 -38.01 12.17 35.66
C THR A 25 -38.54 12.22 34.23
N ARG A 26 -37.65 12.45 33.27
CA ARG A 26 -37.98 12.41 31.84
C ARG A 26 -38.21 10.96 31.44
N ARG A 27 -39.48 10.57 31.23
CA ARG A 27 -39.82 9.31 30.55
C ARG A 27 -39.25 9.37 29.14
N VAL A 28 -38.21 8.58 28.88
CA VAL A 28 -37.66 8.36 27.55
C VAL A 28 -38.57 7.34 26.87
N THR A 29 -39.32 7.78 25.86
CA THR A 29 -39.94 6.91 24.86
C THR A 29 -38.81 6.18 24.13
N PRO A 30 -38.90 4.85 23.88
CA PRO A 30 -37.92 4.18 23.06
C PRO A 30 -38.07 4.71 21.64
N GLN A 31 -37.14 5.57 21.21
CA GLN A 31 -36.94 5.80 19.79
C GLN A 31 -36.45 4.49 19.20
N ALA A 32 -37.07 4.10 18.08
CA ALA A 32 -36.60 3.01 17.26
C ALA A 32 -35.11 3.24 16.99
N VAL A 33 -34.28 2.32 17.47
CA VAL A 33 -32.88 2.25 17.08
C VAL A 33 -32.91 1.81 15.63
N GLU A 34 -32.76 2.75 14.70
CA GLU A 34 -32.31 2.39 13.36
C GLU A 34 -31.00 1.63 13.53
N GLU A 35 -31.00 0.38 13.08
CA GLU A 35 -29.85 -0.49 13.01
C GLU A 35 -28.82 0.17 12.09
N SER A 36 -27.98 1.03 12.67
CA SER A 36 -26.87 1.67 11.98
C SER A 36 -25.90 0.56 11.60
N ALA A 37 -25.91 0.18 10.33
CA ALA A 37 -24.95 -0.73 9.73
C ALA A 37 -23.53 -0.39 10.21
N ALA A 38 -22.76 -1.42 10.56
CA ALA A 38 -21.34 -1.28 10.88
C ALA A 38 -20.65 -0.41 9.82
N PRO A 39 -19.69 0.47 10.18
CA PRO A 39 -19.00 1.26 9.17
C PRO A 39 -18.38 0.28 8.17
N ALA A 40 -18.84 0.36 6.92
CA ALA A 40 -18.27 -0.44 5.84
C ALA A 40 -16.75 -0.29 5.93
N SER A 41 -16.05 -1.42 5.90
CA SER A 41 -14.61 -1.38 5.85
C SER A 41 -14.22 -0.43 4.71
N VAL A 42 -13.21 0.42 4.91
CA VAL A 42 -12.75 1.36 3.85
C VAL A 42 -12.29 0.60 2.59
N ALA A 43 -12.35 -0.75 2.55
CA ALA A 43 -12.13 -1.56 1.36
C ALA A 43 -13.37 -1.67 0.44
N ASP A 44 -14.60 -1.61 0.98
CA ASP A 44 -15.83 -1.97 0.25
C ASP A 44 -16.52 -0.80 -0.48
N VAL A 45 -16.13 0.44 -0.19
CA VAL A 45 -16.67 1.61 -0.90
C VAL A 45 -16.07 1.64 -2.32
N PRO A 46 -16.90 1.65 -3.39
CA PRO A 46 -16.44 1.76 -4.76
C PRO A 46 -15.55 3.00 -4.98
N LEU A 47 -14.63 2.91 -5.94
CA LEU A 47 -13.89 4.09 -6.37
C LEU A 47 -14.79 4.96 -7.25
N THR A 48 -14.55 6.25 -7.20
CA THR A 48 -15.21 7.31 -7.95
C THR A 48 -14.22 7.94 -8.90
N ASP A 49 -14.72 8.67 -9.88
CA ASP A 49 -13.90 9.36 -10.89
C ASP A 49 -12.82 10.26 -10.27
N SER A 50 -13.15 10.92 -9.16
CA SER A 50 -12.25 11.84 -8.46
C SER A 50 -11.10 11.17 -7.70
N ASN A 51 -11.09 9.85 -7.56
CA ASN A 51 -10.04 9.18 -6.80
C ASN A 51 -8.70 9.26 -7.52
N TYR A 52 -7.66 9.66 -6.77
CA TYR A 52 -6.32 9.84 -7.28
C TYR A 52 -5.61 8.50 -7.56
N VAL A 53 -4.84 8.47 -8.64
CA VAL A 53 -3.92 7.39 -9.00
C VAL A 53 -2.61 8.00 -9.47
N ALA A 54 -1.48 7.47 -8.98
CA ALA A 54 -0.17 7.79 -9.52
C ALA A 54 0.29 6.68 -10.48
N MET A 55 0.85 7.08 -11.61
CA MET A 55 1.39 6.18 -12.64
C MET A 55 2.90 6.41 -12.78
N GLY A 56 3.69 5.36 -12.73
CA GLY A 56 5.14 5.42 -12.89
C GLY A 56 5.59 4.77 -14.20
N LEU A 57 6.56 5.39 -14.88
CA LEU A 57 7.28 4.78 -15.99
C LEU A 57 8.55 4.12 -15.46
N ALA A 58 8.59 2.79 -15.45
CA ALA A 58 9.74 2.01 -15.02
C ALA A 58 10.58 1.54 -16.21
N LYS A 59 11.90 1.54 -16.05
CA LYS A 59 12.80 0.78 -16.92
C LYS A 59 13.07 -0.59 -16.29
N VAL A 60 12.61 -1.64 -16.94
CA VAL A 60 12.80 -3.04 -16.52
C VAL A 60 13.60 -3.79 -17.57
N PHE A 61 14.02 -5.01 -17.23
CA PHE A 61 14.79 -5.85 -18.12
C PHE A 61 14.17 -7.23 -18.26
N PHE A 62 14.23 -7.78 -19.48
CA PHE A 62 13.86 -9.16 -19.79
C PHE A 62 15.10 -9.92 -20.24
N MET A 63 15.21 -11.18 -19.86
CA MET A 63 16.31 -12.06 -20.29
C MET A 63 15.94 -12.74 -21.60
N SER A 64 16.64 -12.39 -22.67
CA SER A 64 16.50 -13.02 -23.98
C SER A 64 17.87 -13.44 -24.49
N GLU A 65 18.02 -14.72 -24.81
CA GLU A 65 19.29 -15.31 -25.30
C GLU A 65 20.49 -15.03 -24.36
N GLY A 66 20.25 -15.06 -23.05
CA GLY A 66 21.28 -14.78 -22.04
C GLY A 66 21.69 -13.30 -21.92
N LYS A 67 20.99 -12.39 -22.61
CA LYS A 67 21.22 -10.93 -22.53
C LYS A 67 19.99 -10.23 -21.96
N ALA A 68 20.23 -9.28 -21.06
CA ALA A 68 19.19 -8.41 -20.52
C ALA A 68 18.82 -7.32 -21.54
N GLN A 69 17.60 -7.36 -22.04
CA GLN A 69 17.02 -6.35 -22.93
C GLN A 69 16.16 -5.38 -22.12
N GLY A 70 16.38 -4.07 -22.30
CA GLY A 70 15.67 -3.03 -21.56
C GLY A 70 14.31 -2.71 -22.19
N GLN A 71 13.30 -2.54 -21.35
CA GLN A 71 11.92 -2.24 -21.74
C GLN A 71 11.32 -1.23 -20.77
N TYR A 72 10.53 -0.29 -21.28
CA TYR A 72 9.76 0.64 -20.45
C TYR A 72 8.35 0.10 -20.20
N ILE A 73 7.93 0.14 -18.93
CA ILE A 73 6.62 -0.33 -18.48
C ILE A 73 5.96 0.75 -17.62
N ILE A 74 4.70 1.03 -17.91
CA ILE A 74 3.83 1.84 -17.06
C ILE A 74 3.26 0.97 -15.95
N GLU A 75 3.44 1.39 -14.70
CA GLU A 75 2.91 0.73 -13.52
C GLU A 75 2.14 1.71 -12.62
N PRO A 76 1.03 1.29 -12.01
CA PRO A 76 0.41 2.09 -10.96
C PRO A 76 1.26 2.04 -9.69
N LEU A 77 1.44 3.20 -9.06
CA LEU A 77 2.21 3.39 -7.84
C LEU A 77 1.29 3.44 -6.63
N THR A 78 1.69 2.84 -5.52
CA THR A 78 0.97 2.99 -4.25
C THR A 78 1.38 4.28 -3.54
N ALA A 79 0.57 4.74 -2.58
CA ALA A 79 0.93 5.87 -1.72
C ALA A 79 2.30 5.69 -1.04
N GLY A 80 2.57 4.49 -0.50
CA GLY A 80 3.87 4.18 0.11
C GLY A 80 5.02 4.15 -0.90
N THR A 81 4.77 3.75 -2.15
CA THR A 81 5.78 3.85 -3.21
C THR A 81 6.13 5.31 -3.47
N LEU A 82 5.13 6.18 -3.60
CA LEU A 82 5.35 7.60 -3.89
C LEU A 82 6.08 8.32 -2.73
N GLU A 83 5.71 8.03 -1.49
CA GLU A 83 6.45 8.47 -0.28
C GLU A 83 7.93 8.04 -0.34
N THR A 84 8.19 6.79 -0.71
CA THR A 84 9.56 6.24 -0.80
C THR A 84 10.38 6.91 -1.90
N LEU A 85 9.74 7.26 -3.03
CA LEU A 85 10.38 7.99 -4.12
C LEU A 85 10.75 9.41 -3.69
N GLN A 86 9.89 10.08 -2.93
CA GLN A 86 10.17 11.41 -2.38
C GLN A 86 11.38 11.41 -1.43
N LEU A 87 11.60 10.31 -0.70
CA LEU A 87 12.77 10.13 0.16
C LEU A 87 14.08 9.90 -0.62
N GLY A 88 14.03 9.87 -1.96
CA GLY A 88 15.21 9.71 -2.80
C GLY A 88 15.76 8.29 -2.81
N VAL A 89 14.95 7.28 -2.49
CA VAL A 89 15.38 5.88 -2.58
C VAL A 89 15.64 5.51 -4.05
N PRO A 90 16.78 4.85 -4.37
CA PRO A 90 17.08 4.42 -5.73
C PRO A 90 15.95 3.57 -6.32
N THR A 91 15.56 3.89 -7.55
CA THR A 91 14.39 3.28 -8.19
C THR A 91 14.58 3.01 -9.67
N SER A 92 13.80 2.07 -10.21
CA SER A 92 13.68 1.84 -11.65
C SER A 92 12.72 2.81 -12.34
N TYR A 93 11.98 3.64 -11.60
CA TYR A 93 11.08 4.64 -12.19
C TYR A 93 11.88 5.85 -12.67
N CYS A 94 11.65 6.28 -13.91
CA CYS A 94 12.27 7.49 -14.47
C CYS A 94 11.29 8.67 -14.57
N ARG A 95 9.98 8.41 -14.50
CA ARG A 95 8.94 9.44 -14.53
C ARG A 95 7.72 8.99 -13.73
N ILE A 96 7.04 9.95 -13.10
CA ILE A 96 5.77 9.76 -12.39
C ILE A 96 4.75 10.74 -12.94
N PHE A 97 3.50 10.31 -13.05
CA PHE A 97 2.37 11.13 -13.49
C PHE A 97 1.20 10.97 -12.52
N GLY A 98 0.65 12.09 -12.05
CA GLY A 98 -0.55 12.11 -11.21
C GLY A 98 -1.81 12.18 -12.07
N THR A 99 -2.80 11.32 -11.82
CA THR A 99 -4.07 11.29 -12.56
C THR A 99 -5.23 10.87 -11.67
N THR A 100 -6.42 10.74 -12.27
CA THR A 100 -7.64 10.33 -11.59
C THR A 100 -8.17 9.01 -12.16
N CYS A 101 -8.99 8.29 -11.38
CA CYS A 101 -9.66 7.10 -11.88
C CYS A 101 -10.56 7.40 -13.09
N GLY A 102 -11.22 8.56 -13.13
CA GLY A 102 -12.07 8.96 -14.26
C GLY A 102 -11.29 9.28 -15.53
N ASP A 103 -10.04 9.74 -15.40
CA ASP A 103 -9.14 9.88 -16.56
C ASP A 103 -8.57 8.54 -17.00
N LEU A 104 -8.38 7.59 -16.07
CA LEU A 104 -7.77 6.29 -16.36
C LEU A 104 -8.76 5.26 -16.91
N PHE A 105 -10.04 5.34 -16.52
CA PHE A 105 -11.09 4.38 -16.83
C PHE A 105 -12.38 5.06 -17.27
N ASP A 106 -13.12 4.44 -18.20
CA ASP A 106 -14.45 4.92 -18.61
C ASP A 106 -15.50 4.75 -17.50
N ASP A 107 -15.39 3.69 -16.70
CA ASP A 107 -16.24 3.41 -15.54
C ASP A 107 -15.36 2.91 -14.38
N PRO A 108 -15.00 3.79 -13.43
CA PRO A 108 -14.22 3.40 -12.26
C PRO A 108 -14.91 2.42 -11.32
N ALA A 109 -16.24 2.30 -11.34
CA ALA A 109 -16.95 1.32 -10.52
C ALA A 109 -16.81 -0.10 -11.09
N ASN A 110 -16.65 -0.23 -12.41
CA ASN A 110 -16.43 -1.49 -13.10
C ASN A 110 -15.46 -1.35 -14.29
N PRO A 111 -14.17 -1.13 -14.02
CA PRO A 111 -13.19 -0.81 -15.07
C PRO A 111 -12.89 -2.03 -15.95
N SER A 112 -12.99 -1.83 -17.26
CA SER A 112 -12.70 -2.86 -18.27
C SER A 112 -11.58 -2.50 -19.23
N VAL A 113 -11.34 -1.19 -19.44
CA VAL A 113 -10.34 -0.68 -20.38
C VAL A 113 -9.60 0.49 -19.74
N VAL A 114 -8.28 0.54 -19.98
CA VAL A 114 -7.40 1.64 -19.54
C VAL A 114 -7.28 2.66 -20.68
N GLN A 115 -7.49 3.95 -20.37
CA GLN A 115 -7.40 5.04 -21.33
C GLN A 115 -5.93 5.47 -21.57
N VAL A 116 -5.19 4.65 -22.32
CA VAL A 116 -3.75 4.86 -22.58
C VAL A 116 -3.42 6.23 -23.18
N LYS A 117 -4.32 6.81 -23.97
CA LYS A 117 -4.18 8.17 -24.54
C LYS A 117 -3.97 9.24 -23.46
N ASN A 118 -4.57 9.07 -22.28
CA ASN A 118 -4.48 10.02 -21.18
C ASN A 118 -3.15 9.87 -20.40
N LEU A 119 -2.36 8.84 -20.71
CA LEU A 119 -1.03 8.61 -20.18
C LEU A 119 0.09 9.09 -21.13
N ALA A 120 -0.24 9.83 -22.19
CA ALA A 120 0.74 10.27 -23.19
C ALA A 120 1.90 11.10 -22.60
N LYS A 121 1.63 11.93 -21.58
CA LYS A 121 2.67 12.68 -20.84
C LYS A 121 3.70 11.75 -20.18
N LEU A 122 3.27 10.57 -19.76
CA LEU A 122 4.15 9.59 -19.14
C LEU A 122 5.07 8.92 -20.17
N THR A 123 4.65 8.79 -21.43
CA THR A 123 5.39 8.08 -22.49
C THR A 123 6.18 8.98 -23.43
N GLU A 124 6.01 10.30 -23.33
CA GLU A 124 6.70 11.27 -24.19
C GLU A 124 8.22 11.08 -24.15
N GLY A 125 8.83 10.87 -25.32
CA GLY A 125 10.27 10.62 -25.45
C GLY A 125 10.71 9.17 -25.24
N TYR A 126 9.77 8.24 -25.00
CA TYR A 126 10.05 6.82 -24.81
C TYR A 126 9.39 5.96 -25.88
N GLU A 127 10.15 5.05 -26.46
CA GLU A 127 9.66 4.11 -27.46
C GLU A 127 9.27 2.77 -26.84
N ASN A 128 8.34 2.08 -27.51
CA ASN A 128 7.89 0.73 -27.18
C ASN A 128 7.31 0.56 -25.77
N VAL A 129 6.82 1.62 -25.12
CA VAL A 129 6.28 1.54 -23.75
C VAL A 129 5.10 0.57 -23.66
N GLN A 130 5.11 -0.30 -22.65
CA GLN A 130 4.05 -1.28 -22.40
C GLN A 130 3.31 -0.98 -21.09
N LEU A 131 2.08 -1.46 -20.95
CA LEU A 131 1.39 -1.51 -19.66
C LEU A 131 1.86 -2.72 -18.86
N CYS A 132 1.83 -2.61 -17.53
CA CYS A 132 2.09 -3.77 -16.68
C CYS A 132 0.99 -4.82 -16.75
N GLU A 133 1.32 -6.04 -16.31
CA GLU A 133 0.32 -7.07 -16.06
C GLU A 133 -0.72 -6.62 -15.01
N SER A 134 -1.96 -7.06 -15.18
CA SER A 134 -3.10 -6.73 -14.30
C SER A 134 -3.23 -5.22 -14.03
N MET A 135 -2.99 -4.41 -15.06
CA MET A 135 -2.99 -2.95 -14.97
C MET A 135 -4.25 -2.39 -14.29
N ILE A 136 -5.43 -2.92 -14.63
CA ILE A 136 -6.71 -2.48 -14.05
C ILE A 136 -6.75 -2.79 -12.55
N GLU A 137 -6.55 -4.04 -12.16
CA GLU A 137 -6.61 -4.49 -10.77
C GLU A 137 -5.59 -3.75 -9.89
N ARG A 138 -4.35 -3.61 -10.39
CA ARG A 138 -3.28 -2.92 -9.69
C ARG A 138 -3.55 -1.42 -9.54
N SER A 139 -4.13 -0.78 -10.56
CA SER A 139 -4.50 0.65 -10.49
C SER A 139 -5.63 0.89 -9.48
N MET A 140 -6.62 -0.01 -9.45
CA MET A 140 -7.69 0.04 -8.47
C MET A 140 -7.19 -0.22 -7.04
N ALA A 141 -6.19 -1.10 -6.87
CA ALA A 141 -5.53 -1.28 -5.59
C ALA A 141 -4.73 -0.02 -5.17
N ALA A 142 -3.96 0.55 -6.10
CA ALA A 142 -3.20 1.78 -5.89
C ALA A 142 -4.10 2.96 -5.48
N ALA A 143 -5.21 3.19 -6.20
CA ALA A 143 -6.19 4.23 -5.88
C ALA A 143 -6.71 4.13 -4.43
N ARG A 144 -6.98 2.90 -3.96
CA ARG A 144 -7.41 2.67 -2.58
C ARG A 144 -6.33 3.04 -1.56
N THR A 145 -5.05 2.89 -1.90
CA THR A 145 -3.96 3.31 -1.00
C THR A 145 -3.94 4.83 -0.82
N PHE A 146 -4.21 5.61 -1.86
CA PHE A 146 -4.31 7.07 -1.77
C PHE A 146 -5.58 7.54 -1.06
N ARG A 147 -6.69 6.82 -1.17
CA ARG A 147 -7.87 7.09 -0.34
C ARG A 147 -7.55 6.95 1.16
N ARG A 148 -6.66 6.02 1.53
CA ARG A 148 -6.22 5.83 2.92
C ARG A 148 -5.16 6.85 3.36
N ARG A 149 -4.34 7.33 2.42
CA ARG A 149 -3.25 8.30 2.63
C ARG A 149 -3.30 9.42 1.60
N PRO A 150 -4.26 10.35 1.71
CA PRO A 150 -4.42 11.43 0.74
C PRO A 150 -3.20 12.37 0.70
N GLU A 151 -2.45 12.50 1.80
CA GLU A 151 -1.23 13.31 1.89
C GLU A 151 -0.16 12.90 0.87
N ALA A 152 -0.12 11.63 0.46
CA ALA A 152 0.83 11.17 -0.55
C ALA A 152 0.53 11.73 -1.95
N ALA A 153 -0.70 12.18 -2.23
CA ALA A 153 -1.04 12.82 -3.51
C ALA A 153 -0.46 14.24 -3.64
N GLU A 154 0.09 14.83 -2.56
CA GLU A 154 0.73 16.15 -2.61
C GLU A 154 2.10 16.13 -3.31
N TYR A 155 2.73 14.95 -3.44
CA TYR A 155 4.05 14.83 -4.08
C TYR A 155 4.01 15.00 -5.60
N VAL A 156 2.89 14.62 -6.24
CA VAL A 156 2.67 14.81 -7.68
C VAL A 156 1.21 15.17 -7.88
N ALA A 157 0.95 16.39 -8.34
CA ALA A 157 -0.41 16.86 -8.56
C ALA A 157 -1.10 16.13 -9.73
N VAL A 158 -2.43 16.17 -9.75
CA VAL A 158 -3.20 15.68 -10.90
C VAL A 158 -2.82 16.46 -12.15
N ASP A 159 -2.62 15.74 -13.25
CA ASP A 159 -2.19 16.24 -14.55
C ASP A 159 -0.74 16.79 -14.59
N ASP A 160 0.03 16.55 -13.53
CA ASP A 160 1.45 16.91 -13.42
C ASP A 160 2.37 15.70 -13.52
N THR A 161 3.60 15.95 -13.96
CA THR A 161 4.64 14.95 -14.20
C THR A 161 5.88 15.29 -13.40
N SER A 162 6.40 14.32 -12.65
CA SER A 162 7.69 14.44 -11.95
C SER A 162 8.75 13.52 -12.56
N GLU A 163 9.91 14.09 -12.86
CA GLU A 163 11.15 13.37 -13.21
C GLU A 163 12.19 13.46 -12.09
N GLU A 164 11.85 14.12 -10.97
CA GLU A 164 12.73 14.32 -9.81
C GLU A 164 12.78 13.07 -8.92
N VAL A 165 13.17 11.95 -9.52
CA VAL A 165 13.31 10.64 -8.87
C VAL A 165 14.76 10.18 -8.92
N ASN A 166 15.19 9.41 -7.91
CA ASN A 166 16.52 8.80 -7.90
C ASN A 166 16.57 7.58 -8.84
N PHE A 167 16.48 7.83 -10.15
CA PHE A 167 16.49 6.80 -11.17
C PHE A 167 17.87 6.12 -11.25
N ASN A 168 17.90 4.81 -11.00
CA ASN A 168 19.11 4.01 -11.01
C ASN A 168 18.86 2.65 -11.68
N THR A 169 19.77 2.26 -12.58
CA THR A 169 19.71 0.98 -13.30
C THR A 169 20.91 0.07 -13.04
N ASP A 170 21.75 0.39 -12.05
CA ASP A 170 22.90 -0.42 -11.65
C ASP A 170 22.42 -1.80 -11.16
N ARG A 171 21.34 -1.80 -10.36
CA ARG A 171 20.60 -3.01 -10.01
C ARG A 171 19.42 -3.18 -10.97
N LYS A 172 19.62 -4.01 -11.99
CA LYS A 172 18.58 -4.29 -13.00
C LYS A 172 17.38 -5.00 -12.37
N ARG A 173 16.19 -4.43 -12.53
CA ARG A 173 14.92 -5.08 -12.23
C ARG A 173 14.56 -6.03 -13.37
N ILE A 174 14.86 -7.31 -13.20
CA ILE A 174 14.56 -8.38 -14.18
C ILE A 174 13.14 -8.88 -13.91
N MET A 175 12.26 -8.79 -14.90
CA MET A 175 10.83 -9.12 -14.71
C MET A 175 10.52 -10.61 -14.88
N ASP A 176 11.29 -11.32 -15.71
CA ASP A 176 11.10 -12.72 -16.07
C ASP A 176 11.98 -13.69 -15.27
N LEU A 177 12.59 -13.22 -14.17
CA LEU A 177 13.41 -14.06 -13.31
C LEU A 177 12.52 -14.98 -12.47
N GLN A 178 12.37 -16.24 -12.89
CA GLN A 178 11.80 -17.28 -12.05
C GLN A 178 12.87 -17.78 -11.07
N TYR A 179 12.63 -17.59 -9.78
CA TYR A 179 13.46 -18.20 -8.75
C TYR A 179 12.96 -19.63 -8.51
N GLU A 180 13.78 -20.62 -8.83
CA GLU A 180 13.52 -22.02 -8.48
C GLU A 180 14.19 -22.29 -7.12
N PRO A 181 13.39 -22.56 -6.05
CA PRO A 181 13.96 -22.87 -4.75
C PRO A 181 14.80 -24.14 -4.83
N SER A 182 16.03 -24.08 -4.34
CA SER A 182 16.90 -25.26 -4.25
C SER A 182 16.78 -25.92 -2.88
N PHE A 183 17.20 -27.18 -2.76
CA PHE A 183 17.30 -27.84 -1.45
C PHE A 183 18.21 -27.10 -0.47
N ASP A 184 19.18 -26.34 -0.98
CA ASP A 184 20.10 -25.53 -0.17
C ASP A 184 19.42 -24.28 0.42
N ASP A 185 18.27 -23.84 -0.14
CA ASP A 185 17.44 -22.76 0.40
C ASP A 185 16.48 -23.25 1.51
N ASN A 186 16.46 -24.56 1.77
CA ASN A 186 15.60 -25.16 2.80
C ASN A 186 16.17 -24.94 4.21
N VAL A 187 15.93 -23.76 4.77
CA VAL A 187 16.22 -23.47 6.18
C VAL A 187 15.16 -24.17 7.06
N LYS A 188 15.58 -25.17 7.85
CA LYS A 188 14.73 -25.82 8.84
C LYS A 188 14.23 -24.79 9.87
N GLN A 189 12.91 -24.60 9.95
CA GLN A 189 12.31 -23.57 10.81
C GLN A 189 12.33 -23.92 12.30
N ASP A 190 12.41 -25.21 12.65
CA ASP A 190 12.51 -25.65 14.04
C ASP A 190 13.88 -26.30 14.30
N ARG A 191 14.69 -25.69 15.17
CA ARG A 191 15.88 -26.36 15.72
C ARG A 191 15.53 -27.44 16.75
N SER A 192 14.26 -27.49 17.19
CA SER A 192 13.78 -28.39 18.25
C SER A 192 12.99 -29.59 17.73
N ILE A 193 12.69 -29.65 16.42
CA ILE A 193 12.03 -30.81 15.83
C ILE A 193 12.96 -31.48 14.82
N ASP A 194 14.05 -32.01 15.35
CA ASP A 194 14.73 -33.13 14.72
C ASP A 194 13.84 -34.37 14.93
N VAL A 195 12.78 -34.52 14.12
CA VAL A 195 11.88 -35.69 14.18
C VAL A 195 12.64 -36.98 13.86
N TYR A 196 13.77 -36.86 13.17
CA TYR A 196 14.72 -37.92 13.00
C TYR A 196 15.98 -37.51 13.72
N ASN A 197 16.12 -37.91 14.97
CA ASN A 197 17.32 -37.84 15.79
C ASN A 197 18.50 -38.50 15.03
N ARG A 198 19.01 -37.83 14.00
CA ARG A 198 20.10 -38.25 13.11
C ARG A 198 21.31 -37.38 13.39
N GLY A 199 21.45 -37.01 14.66
CA GLY A 199 22.64 -36.43 15.26
C GLY A 199 23.36 -37.46 16.10
N GLY A 200 24.15 -38.32 15.45
CA GLY A 200 25.37 -38.88 16.02
C GLY A 200 25.27 -40.21 16.76
N GLY A 201 25.72 -41.26 16.07
CA GLY A 201 26.20 -42.51 16.66
C GLY A 201 25.10 -43.53 16.88
N ASP A 202 25.13 -44.61 16.08
CA ASP A 202 24.66 -45.98 16.39
C ASP A 202 24.15 -46.67 15.10
N ASP A 203 24.97 -46.66 14.03
CA ASP A 203 24.79 -47.60 12.90
C ASP A 203 25.38 -48.99 13.25
N ASP A 204 26.28 -49.04 14.25
CA ASP A 204 26.90 -50.29 14.73
C ASP A 204 25.92 -51.15 15.55
N THR A 205 24.90 -50.57 16.18
CA THR A 205 23.93 -51.33 17.01
C THR A 205 22.87 -52.04 16.18
N LEU A 206 22.52 -51.53 14.99
CA LEU A 206 21.54 -52.14 14.11
C LEU A 206 22.10 -53.40 13.44
N ALA A 207 23.38 -53.38 13.06
CA ALA A 207 24.07 -54.55 12.52
C ALA A 207 24.22 -55.67 13.56
N ASP A 208 24.50 -55.32 14.81
CA ASP A 208 24.62 -56.27 15.92
C ASP A 208 23.28 -56.89 16.34
N GLU A 209 22.17 -56.13 16.29
CA GLU A 209 20.82 -56.67 16.52
C GLU A 209 20.36 -57.61 15.39
N ILE A 210 20.67 -57.29 14.13
CA ILE A 210 20.33 -58.15 12.99
C ILE A 210 21.08 -59.49 13.07
N ASN A 211 22.37 -59.48 13.44
CA ASN A 211 23.12 -60.72 13.62
C ASN A 211 22.63 -61.56 14.81
N ARG A 212 22.24 -60.94 15.93
CA ARG A 212 21.65 -61.66 17.08
C ARG A 212 20.34 -62.38 16.74
N LEU A 213 19.50 -61.77 15.91
CA LEU A 213 18.23 -62.35 15.47
C LEU A 213 18.40 -63.43 14.39
N ALA A 214 19.51 -63.40 13.65
CA ALA A 214 19.85 -64.43 12.67
C ALA A 214 20.43 -65.70 13.31
N GLU A 215 20.95 -65.62 14.54
CA GLU A 215 21.54 -66.73 15.29
C GLU A 215 20.60 -67.37 16.35
N SER A 216 19.36 -66.88 16.49
CA SER A 216 18.31 -67.44 17.36
C SER A 216 17.26 -68.24 16.59
#